data_AF-A0A1H8DDG6-F1
#
_entry.id   AF-A0A1H8DDG6-F1
#
_cell.length_a   1.000
_cell.length_b   1.000
_cell.length_c   1.000
_cell.angle_alpha   90.00
_cell.angle_beta   90.00
_cell.angle_gamma   90.00
#
_symmetry.space_group_name_H-M   'P 1'
#
loop_
_entity.id
_entity.type
_entity.pdbx_description
1 polymer ?
#
loop_
_entity_poly.entity_id
_entity_poly.type
_entity_poly.pdbx_seq_one_letter_code
_entity_poly.pdbx_strand_id
1 'polypeptide(L)'
;MAVHHGKNGKVKIGANAVAAVQKWSINQNVEVADTTVMGDAWQTHLVGIPGWSGSVEALYDPADATGQVALVVGASVSLGLYSDGDVATKKYFNGTATVTSVPVETDMKGPVKITFNFQGNGALDIDTVSA
;
A
#
# COMPACT_ATOMS: atom_id res chain seq x y z
N MET A 1 -21.44 -11.74 -4.39
CA MET A 1 -20.01 -11.87 -4.03
C MET A 1 -19.22 -11.84 -5.33
N ALA A 2 -18.52 -10.74 -5.63
CA ALA A 2 -17.75 -10.60 -6.86
C ALA A 2 -16.27 -10.85 -6.56
N VAL A 3 -15.65 -11.76 -7.31
CA VAL A 3 -14.20 -11.95 -7.30
C VAL A 3 -13.63 -11.04 -8.39
N HIS A 4 -12.74 -10.13 -8.02
CA HIS A 4 -12.16 -9.17 -8.95
C HIS A 4 -10.79 -9.64 -9.41
N HIS A 5 -10.51 -9.52 -10.71
CA HIS A 5 -9.20 -9.84 -11.25
C HIS A 5 -8.29 -8.63 -11.08
N GLY A 6 -7.15 -8.80 -10.40
CA GLY A 6 -6.18 -7.73 -10.16
C GLY A 6 -5.53 -7.12 -11.41
N LYS A 7 -5.92 -7.52 -12.62
CA LYS A 7 -5.42 -6.95 -13.88
C LYS A 7 -5.70 -5.45 -14.04
N ASN A 8 -6.73 -4.95 -13.33
CA ASN A 8 -7.08 -3.54 -13.29
C ASN A 8 -6.47 -2.83 -12.07
N GLY A 9 -5.59 -3.49 -11.31
CA GLY A 9 -4.96 -2.91 -10.13
C GLY A 9 -4.16 -1.67 -10.51
N LYS A 10 -4.34 -0.58 -9.76
CA LYS A 10 -3.62 0.68 -9.97
C LYS A 10 -3.10 1.21 -8.64
N VAL A 11 -1.99 1.93 -8.69
CA VAL A 11 -1.47 2.69 -7.55
C VAL A 11 -1.36 4.14 -7.98
N LYS A 12 -1.83 5.05 -7.13
CA LYS A 12 -1.69 6.49 -7.33
C LYS A 12 -0.99 7.14 -6.14
N ILE A 13 -0.27 8.20 -6.41
CA ILE A 13 0.33 9.10 -5.44
C ILE A 13 -0.30 10.47 -5.66
N GLY A 14 -1.19 10.87 -4.75
CA GLY A 14 -2.10 11.99 -5.00
C GLY A 14 -2.88 11.76 -6.30
N ALA A 15 -2.70 12.65 -7.28
CA ALA A 15 -3.35 12.53 -8.59
C ALA A 15 -2.56 11.67 -9.60
N ASN A 16 -1.29 11.37 -9.35
CA ASN A 16 -0.40 10.76 -10.34
C ASN A 16 -0.46 9.23 -10.26
N ALA A 17 -0.63 8.55 -11.39
CA ALA A 17 -0.57 7.09 -11.43
C ALA A 17 0.89 6.62 -11.49
N VAL A 18 1.22 5.57 -10.73
CA VAL A 18 2.51 4.89 -10.82
C VAL A 18 2.47 3.98 -12.05
N ALA A 19 3.43 4.13 -12.95
CA ALA A 19 3.51 3.33 -14.15
C ALA A 19 3.92 1.88 -13.86
N ALA A 20 3.44 0.96 -14.72
CA ALA A 20 3.88 -0.44 -14.79
C ALA A 20 3.85 -1.23 -13.46
N VAL A 21 2.86 -0.95 -12.59
CA VAL A 21 2.65 -1.70 -11.34
C VAL A 21 2.27 -3.15 -11.65
N GLN A 22 2.99 -4.09 -11.04
CA GLN A 22 2.73 -5.52 -11.15
C GLN A 22 2.00 -6.07 -9.94
N LYS A 23 2.30 -5.52 -8.76
CA LYS A 23 1.78 -6.01 -7.49
C LYS A 23 1.79 -4.88 -6.48
N TRP A 24 0.77 -4.84 -5.64
CA TRP A 24 0.81 -4.08 -4.41
C TRP A 24 0.25 -4.93 -3.28
N SER A 25 0.71 -4.69 -2.07
CA SER A 25 0.20 -5.32 -0.86
C SER A 25 0.10 -4.29 0.25
N ILE A 26 -0.94 -4.44 1.08
CA ILE A 26 -1.14 -3.64 2.26
C ILE A 26 -1.48 -4.56 3.43
N ASN A 27 -0.85 -4.29 4.56
CA ASN A 27 -1.08 -5.00 5.80
C ASN A 27 -1.45 -3.98 6.89
N GLN A 28 -2.60 -4.20 7.53
CA GLN A 28 -3.05 -3.42 8.67
C GLN A 28 -2.75 -4.24 9.93
N ASN A 29 -2.03 -3.63 10.87
CA ASN A 29 -1.64 -4.25 12.12
C ASN A 29 -2.12 -3.37 13.27
N VAL A 30 -2.46 -4.00 14.38
CA VAL A 30 -2.73 -3.29 15.63
C VAL A 30 -1.93 -3.96 16.73
N GLU A 31 -1.31 -3.16 17.57
CA GLU A 31 -0.66 -3.67 18.77
C GLU A 31 -1.74 -4.15 19.75
N VAL A 32 -1.48 -5.25 20.45
CA VAL A 32 -2.36 -5.75 21.50
C VAL A 32 -1.57 -5.91 22.79
N ALA A 33 -2.09 -5.39 23.89
CA ALA A 33 -1.53 -5.59 25.21
C ALA A 33 -2.34 -6.67 25.92
N ASP A 34 -1.68 -7.76 26.32
CA ASP A 34 -2.31 -8.87 27.04
C ASP A 34 -2.77 -8.41 28.43
N THR A 35 -4.01 -8.69 28.77
CA THR A 35 -4.62 -8.38 30.07
C THR A 35 -5.09 -9.61 30.83
N THR A 36 -4.72 -10.80 30.35
CA THR A 36 -5.15 -12.07 30.94
C THR A 36 -4.65 -12.21 32.38
N VAL A 37 -5.55 -12.50 33.30
CA VAL A 37 -5.22 -12.73 34.72
C VAL A 37 -5.38 -14.20 35.10
N MET A 38 -4.68 -14.62 36.15
CA MET A 38 -4.81 -15.96 36.73
C MET A 38 -6.26 -16.22 37.16
N GLY A 39 -6.92 -17.18 36.51
CA GLY A 39 -8.34 -17.52 36.75
C GLY A 39 -9.24 -17.25 35.54
N ASP A 40 -8.74 -16.56 34.51
CA ASP A 40 -9.49 -16.36 33.27
C ASP A 40 -9.59 -17.65 32.46
N ALA A 41 -10.80 -17.90 31.93
CA ALA A 41 -11.06 -19.06 31.07
C ALA A 41 -10.52 -18.88 29.64
N TRP A 42 -10.26 -17.63 29.22
CA TRP A 42 -9.82 -17.26 27.88
C TRP A 42 -8.89 -16.05 27.93
N GLN A 43 -7.97 -15.97 26.96
CA GLN A 43 -7.04 -14.85 26.83
C GLN A 43 -7.80 -13.55 26.51
N THR A 44 -7.47 -12.45 27.21
CA THR A 44 -8.04 -11.11 26.98
C THR A 44 -6.95 -10.12 26.58
N HIS A 45 -7.29 -9.12 25.76
CA HIS A 45 -6.33 -8.10 25.32
C HIS A 45 -6.96 -6.72 25.16
N LEU A 46 -6.16 -5.68 25.38
CA LEU A 46 -6.47 -4.30 25.03
C LEU A 46 -5.92 -3.96 23.64
N VAL A 47 -6.74 -3.31 22.83
CA VAL A 47 -6.37 -2.87 21.48
C VAL A 47 -5.57 -1.55 21.57
N GLY A 48 -4.36 -1.56 21.03
CA GLY A 48 -3.45 -0.42 20.96
C GLY A 48 -3.65 0.46 19.72
N ILE A 49 -2.59 1.14 19.29
CA ILE A 49 -2.64 2.06 18.16
C ILE A 49 -2.57 1.26 16.84
N PRO A 50 -3.53 1.44 15.92
CA PRO A 50 -3.48 0.79 14.62
C PRO A 50 -2.41 1.42 13.74
N GLY A 51 -1.68 0.59 13.02
CA GLY A 51 -0.70 0.96 12.01
C GLY A 51 -0.90 0.15 10.74
N TRP A 52 -0.25 0.56 9.67
CA TRP A 52 -0.28 -0.19 8.42
C TRP A 52 1.04 -0.02 7.70
N SER A 53 1.35 -0.98 6.83
CA SER A 53 2.55 -0.98 5.99
C SER A 53 2.26 -1.74 4.71
N GLY A 54 3.11 -1.58 3.72
CA GLY A 54 2.93 -2.30 2.47
C GLY A 54 4.10 -2.14 1.52
N SER A 55 3.91 -2.74 0.35
CA SER A 55 4.88 -2.65 -0.74
C SER A 55 4.18 -2.58 -2.09
N VAL A 56 4.78 -1.84 -3.02
CA VAL A 56 4.38 -1.77 -4.44
C VAL A 56 5.56 -2.23 -5.29
N GLU A 57 5.36 -3.23 -6.14
CA GLU A 57 6.33 -3.68 -7.14
C GLU A 57 5.88 -3.18 -8.52
N ALA A 58 6.79 -2.53 -9.24
CA ALA A 58 6.60 -2.04 -10.59
C ALA A 58 7.81 -2.38 -11.48
N LEU A 59 7.63 -2.32 -12.80
CA LEU A 59 8.77 -2.31 -13.72
C LEU A 59 9.39 -0.93 -13.73
N TYR A 60 10.71 -0.86 -13.59
CA TYR A 60 11.43 0.40 -13.54
C TYR A 60 11.27 1.17 -14.86
N ASP A 61 10.68 2.36 -14.78
CA ASP A 61 10.51 3.28 -15.90
C ASP A 61 11.06 4.67 -15.51
N PRO A 62 12.25 5.07 -15.99
CA PRO A 62 12.84 6.36 -15.66
C PRO A 62 12.07 7.55 -16.28
N ALA A 63 11.14 7.32 -17.21
CA ALA A 63 10.30 8.37 -17.78
C ALA A 63 9.09 8.72 -16.90
N ASP A 64 8.73 7.88 -15.91
CA ASP A 64 7.66 8.14 -14.95
C ASP A 64 8.13 9.11 -13.84
N ALA A 65 8.32 10.37 -14.24
CA ALA A 65 8.83 11.43 -13.37
C ALA A 65 7.88 11.79 -12.21
N THR A 66 6.58 11.52 -12.35
CA THR A 66 5.54 11.93 -11.40
C THR A 66 5.02 10.79 -10.52
N GLY A 67 5.29 9.54 -10.89
CA GLY A 67 4.99 8.33 -10.12
C GLY A 67 6.24 7.75 -9.48
N GLN A 68 6.97 6.92 -10.20
CA GLN A 68 8.14 6.19 -9.67
C GLN A 68 9.26 7.09 -9.15
N VAL A 69 9.60 8.17 -9.87
CA VAL A 69 10.68 9.09 -9.46
C VAL A 69 10.28 9.93 -8.24
N ALA A 70 8.98 10.14 -8.01
CA ALA A 70 8.48 10.85 -6.82
C ALA A 70 8.54 9.99 -5.54
N LEU A 71 8.65 8.66 -5.67
CA LEU A 71 8.78 7.72 -4.55
C LEU A 71 10.24 7.58 -4.12
N VAL A 72 10.78 8.63 -3.50
CA VAL A 72 12.12 8.59 -2.89
C VAL A 72 12.04 8.17 -1.42
N VAL A 73 13.08 7.51 -0.91
CA VAL A 73 13.17 7.14 0.51
C VAL A 73 13.04 8.39 1.38
N GLY A 74 12.18 8.31 2.41
CA GLY A 74 11.87 9.41 3.32
C GLY A 74 10.78 10.37 2.82
N ALA A 75 10.31 10.23 1.57
CA ALA A 75 9.17 11.02 1.10
C ALA A 75 7.88 10.57 1.80
N SER A 76 7.09 11.55 2.23
CA SER A 76 5.72 11.33 2.70
C SER A 76 4.77 11.58 1.53
N VAL A 77 3.99 10.56 1.16
CA VAL A 77 3.15 10.53 -0.03
C VAL A 77 1.71 10.16 0.31
N SER A 78 0.74 10.76 -0.38
CA SER A 78 -0.67 10.35 -0.28
C SER A 78 -0.90 9.15 -1.21
N LEU A 79 -0.97 7.94 -0.64
CA LEU A 79 -1.07 6.70 -1.40
C LEU A 79 -2.54 6.33 -1.66
N GLY A 80 -2.85 5.95 -2.89
CA GLY A 80 -4.12 5.37 -3.31
C GLY A 80 -3.92 3.99 -3.95
N LEU A 81 -4.47 2.94 -3.35
CA LEU A 81 -4.35 1.55 -3.82
C LEU A 81 -5.70 1.05 -4.34
N TYR A 82 -5.75 0.78 -5.64
CA TYR A 82 -6.96 0.37 -6.35
C TYR A 82 -6.84 -1.11 -6.74
N SER A 83 -7.82 -1.92 -6.35
CA SER A 83 -7.84 -3.37 -6.64
C SER A 83 -8.54 -3.72 -7.95
N ASP A 84 -9.48 -2.89 -8.40
CA ASP A 84 -10.32 -3.13 -9.59
C ASP A 84 -10.44 -1.89 -10.49
N GLY A 85 -9.39 -1.07 -10.51
CA GLY A 85 -9.32 0.16 -11.31
C GLY A 85 -9.86 1.40 -10.61
N ASP A 86 -9.90 2.50 -11.35
CA ASP A 86 -10.24 3.85 -10.89
C ASP A 86 -11.52 4.39 -11.53
N VAL A 87 -12.46 3.50 -11.85
CA VAL A 87 -13.79 3.88 -12.36
C VAL A 87 -14.66 4.31 -11.17
N ALA A 88 -15.56 5.27 -11.39
CA ALA A 88 -16.54 5.70 -10.40
C ALA A 88 -17.23 4.49 -9.74
N THR A 89 -17.57 4.59 -8.45
CA THR A 89 -18.14 3.53 -7.60
C THR A 89 -17.17 2.43 -7.15
N LYS A 90 -15.92 2.39 -7.66
CA LYS A 90 -14.90 1.44 -7.20
C LYS A 90 -14.32 1.88 -5.86
N LYS A 91 -14.03 0.91 -4.99
CA LYS A 91 -13.39 1.17 -3.70
C LYS A 91 -11.87 1.12 -3.83
N TYR A 92 -11.19 1.96 -3.07
CA TYR A 92 -9.74 2.00 -3.00
C TYR A 92 -9.28 2.31 -1.58
N PHE A 93 -8.09 1.84 -1.23
CA PHE A 93 -7.46 2.20 0.03
C PHE A 93 -6.73 3.52 -0.16
N ASN A 94 -6.93 4.46 0.76
CA ASN A 94 -6.26 5.74 0.76
C ASN A 94 -5.60 6.00 2.11
N GLY A 95 -4.46 6.68 2.10
CA GLY A 95 -3.78 7.06 3.33
C GLY A 95 -2.44 7.72 3.06
N THR A 96 -1.92 8.45 4.03
CA THR A 96 -0.56 9.02 3.94
C THR A 96 0.44 7.93 4.33
N ALA A 97 1.47 7.73 3.51
CA ALA A 97 2.53 6.76 3.76
C ALA A 97 3.91 7.40 3.60
N THR A 98 4.88 6.92 4.37
CA THR A 98 6.28 7.29 4.25
C THR A 98 7.02 6.16 3.55
N VAL A 99 7.76 6.47 2.48
CA VAL A 99 8.58 5.48 1.76
C VAL A 99 9.81 5.16 2.62
N THR A 100 9.95 3.90 3.02
CA THR A 100 11.02 3.46 3.93
C THR A 100 12.21 2.87 3.18
N SER A 101 11.97 2.24 2.02
CA SER A 101 13.02 1.60 1.21
C SER A 101 12.59 1.42 -0.24
N VAL A 102 13.53 1.59 -1.16
CA VAL A 102 13.31 1.43 -2.61
C VAL A 102 14.38 0.52 -3.22
N PRO A 103 14.32 -0.81 -3.01
CA PRO A 103 15.22 -1.73 -3.70
C PRO A 103 14.90 -1.78 -5.20
N VAL A 104 15.96 -1.78 -6.01
CA VAL A 104 15.91 -1.96 -7.46
C VAL A 104 16.67 -3.25 -7.79
N GLU A 105 15.99 -4.16 -8.47
CA GLU A 105 16.52 -5.45 -8.87
C GLU A 105 16.62 -5.54 -10.39
N THR A 106 17.75 -6.03 -10.88
CA THR A 106 17.98 -6.26 -12.31
C THR A 106 18.28 -7.74 -12.51
N ASP A 107 17.63 -8.34 -13.49
CA ASP A 107 17.92 -9.70 -13.94
C ASP A 107 18.48 -9.62 -15.36
N MET A 108 19.52 -10.39 -15.69
CA MET A 108 20.15 -10.37 -17.02
C MET A 108 19.16 -10.78 -18.14
N LYS A 109 18.12 -11.55 -17.81
CA LYS A 109 17.11 -12.09 -18.73
C LYS A 109 15.72 -11.51 -18.48
N GLY A 110 15.54 -10.69 -17.45
CA GLY A 110 14.26 -10.12 -17.03
C GLY A 110 14.24 -8.59 -17.08
N PRO A 111 13.04 -7.97 -17.04
CA PRO A 111 12.93 -6.52 -16.93
C PRO A 111 13.40 -6.05 -15.54
N VAL A 112 13.92 -4.82 -15.46
CA VAL A 112 14.30 -4.20 -14.18
C VAL A 112 13.05 -3.98 -13.34
N LYS A 113 13.10 -4.41 -12.09
CA LYS A 113 12.01 -4.29 -11.11
C LYS A 113 12.38 -3.28 -10.05
N ILE A 114 11.42 -2.46 -9.66
CA ILE A 114 11.54 -1.52 -8.55
C ILE A 114 10.44 -1.84 -7.54
N THR A 115 10.83 -1.97 -6.27
CA THR A 115 9.88 -2.18 -5.18
C THR A 115 9.92 -0.99 -4.24
N PHE A 116 8.76 -0.42 -3.93
CA PHE A 116 8.59 0.67 -3.00
C PHE A 116 7.99 0.13 -1.72
N ASN A 117 8.78 0.09 -0.64
CA ASN A 117 8.29 -0.25 0.68
C ASN A 117 7.85 1.02 1.39
N PHE A 118 6.68 0.98 2.01
CA PHE A 118 6.09 2.14 2.68
C PHE A 118 5.48 1.75 4.02
N GLN A 119 5.51 2.71 4.95
CA GLN A 119 4.86 2.62 6.24
C GLN A 119 3.79 3.70 6.34
N GLY A 120 2.60 3.33 6.81
CA GLY A 120 1.51 4.24 7.04
C GLY A 120 1.85 5.31 8.06
N ASN A 121 1.51 6.55 7.75
CA ASN A 121 1.63 7.73 8.61
C ASN A 121 0.24 8.37 8.77
N GLY A 122 -0.60 7.76 9.60
CA GLY A 122 -1.98 8.17 9.84
C GLY A 122 -2.99 7.08 9.53
N ALA A 123 -4.27 7.45 9.51
CA ALA A 123 -5.35 6.52 9.22
C ALA A 123 -5.26 6.01 7.77
N LEU A 124 -5.68 4.76 7.58
CA LEU A 124 -5.92 4.16 6.28
C LEU A 124 -7.43 4.07 6.08
N ASP A 125 -7.97 4.85 5.16
CA ASP A 125 -9.39 4.86 4.85
C ASP A 125 -9.69 4.03 3.60
N ILE A 126 -10.93 3.54 3.54
CA ILE A 126 -11.45 2.88 2.33
C ILE A 126 -12.47 3.83 1.72
N ASP A 127 -12.08 4.46 0.63
CA ASP A 127 -12.91 5.43 -0.05
C ASP A 127 -13.44 4.88 -1.37
N THR A 128 -14.40 5.58 -1.96
CA THR A 128 -15.05 5.22 -3.21
C THR A 128 -14.72 6.28 -4.25
N VAL A 129 -14.26 5.85 -5.42
CA VAL A 129 -13.98 6.77 -6.53
C VAL A 129 -15.24 7.56 -6.86
N SER A 130 -15.14 8.88 -6.72
CA SER A 130 -16.20 9.81 -7.09
C SER A 130 -16.44 9.82 -8.60
N ALA A 131 -17.66 10.16 -9.00
CA ALA A 131 -18.04 10.31 -10.41
C ALA A 131 -17.36 11.49 -11.08
#